data_AF-A0A842S2K4-F1
#
_entry.id   AF-A0A842S2K4-F1
#
_cell.length_a   1.000
_cell.length_b   1.000
_cell.length_c   1.000
_cell.angle_alpha   90.00
_cell.angle_beta   90.00
_cell.angle_gamma   90.00
#
_symmetry.space_group_name_H-M   'P 1'
#
loop_
_entity.id
_entity.type
_entity.pdbx_description
1 polymer ?
#
loop_
_entity_poly.entity_id
_entity_poly.type
_entity_poly.pdbx_seq_one_letter_code
_entity_poly.pdbx_strand_id
1 'polypeptide(L)' 'RCYRYIYLDCGHIGQNLYLAAEALELGICTIGAIFDDELNNLLGLDGKNETAVYVGVVGQKFER' A
#
# COMPACT_ATOMS: atom_id res chain seq x y z
N ARG A 1 -0.35 18.70 -10.36
CA ARG A 1 -1.71 18.28 -9.89
C ARG A 1 -1.84 16.76 -9.82
N CYS A 2 -1.30 15.99 -10.78
CA CYS A 2 -1.38 14.52 -10.80
C CYS A 2 -0.94 13.85 -9.50
N TYR A 3 0.15 14.32 -8.87
CA TYR A 3 0.66 13.78 -7.60
C TYR A 3 -0.39 13.68 -6.48
N ARG A 4 -1.28 14.66 -6.38
CA ARG A 4 -2.38 14.64 -5.40
C ARG A 4 -3.41 13.56 -5.73
N TYR A 5 -3.70 13.34 -7.01
CA TYR A 5 -4.66 12.32 -7.44
C TYR A 5 -4.09 10.92 -7.23
N ILE A 6 -2.79 10.71 -7.44
CA ILE A 6 -2.12 9.44 -7.15
C ILE A 6 -2.37 9.01 -5.70
N TYR A 7 -2.22 9.90 -4.71
CA TYR A 7 -2.50 9.55 -3.32
C TYR A 7 -3.99 9.32 -3.02
N LEU A 8 -4.89 10.05 -3.69
CA LEU A 8 -6.34 9.79 -3.57
C LEU A 8 -6.68 8.40 -4.11
N ASP A 9 -6.11 8.04 -5.26
CA ASP A 9 -6.30 6.73 -5.88
C ASP A 9 -5.69 5.62 -5.00
N CYS A 10 -4.51 5.84 -4.41
CA CYS A 10 -3.91 4.91 -3.44
C CYS A 10 -4.80 4.70 -2.22
N GLY A 11 -5.43 5.76 -1.70
CA GLY A 11 -6.39 5.66 -0.60
C GLY A 11 -7.62 4.85 -0.98
N HIS A 12 -8.18 5.06 -2.18
CA HIS A 12 -9.30 4.25 -2.68
C HIS A 12 -8.92 2.77 -2.85
N ILE A 13 -7.75 2.48 -3.43
CA ILE A 13 -7.24 1.11 -3.57
C ILE A 13 -7.01 0.47 -2.19
N GLY A 14 -6.41 1.23 -1.26
CA GLY A 14 -6.20 0.81 0.12
C GLY A 14 -7.48 0.41 0.83
N GLN A 15 -8.53 1.23 0.71
CA GLN A 15 -9.82 0.92 1.32
C GLN A 15 -10.46 -0.34 0.72
N ASN A 16 -10.33 -0.55 -0.60
CA ASN A 16 -10.79 -1.79 -1.22
C ASN A 16 -10.01 -3.00 -0.71
N LEU A 17 -8.69 -2.85 -0.50
CA LEU A 17 -7.86 -3.90 0.10
C LEU A 17 -8.30 -4.21 1.54
N TYR A 18 -8.68 -3.20 2.33
CA TYR A 18 -9.26 -3.40 3.67
C TYR A 18 -10.56 -4.20 3.64
N LEU A 19 -11.48 -3.81 2.76
CA LEU A 19 -12.77 -4.49 2.62
C LEU A 19 -12.60 -5.94 2.15
N ALA A 20 -11.69 -6.19 1.21
CA ALA A 20 -11.37 -7.52 0.73
C ALA A 20 -10.74 -8.39 1.83
N ALA A 21 -9.79 -7.84 2.60
CA ALA A 21 -9.16 -8.57 3.71
C ALA A 21 -10.17 -8.90 4.81
N GLU A 22 -11.06 -7.95 5.16
CA GLU A 22 -12.12 -8.21 6.16
C GLU A 22 -13.08 -9.32 5.71
N ALA A 23 -13.50 -9.31 4.43
CA ALA A 23 -14.36 -10.34 3.86
C ALA A 23 -13.70 -11.74 3.85
N LEU A 24 -12.37 -11.80 3.88
CA LEU A 24 -11.58 -13.03 3.95
C LEU A 24 -11.13 -13.38 5.37
N GLU A 25 -11.62 -12.67 6.39
CA GLU A 25 -11.21 -12.86 7.79
C GLU A 25 -9.69 -12.71 8.00
N LEU A 26 -9.07 -11.80 7.26
CA LEU A 26 -7.64 -11.48 7.35
C LEU A 26 -7.41 -10.16 8.11
N GLY A 27 -6.21 -10.02 8.68
CA GLY A 27 -5.69 -8.76 9.18
C GLY A 27 -5.00 -7.98 8.07
N ILE A 28 -5.10 -6.65 8.11
CA ILE A 28 -4.52 -5.76 7.10
C ILE A 28 -4.08 -4.43 7.72
N CYS A 29 -2.91 -3.95 7.30
CA CYS A 29 -2.42 -2.62 7.63
C CYS A 29 -1.80 -1.96 6.41
N THR A 30 -2.35 -0.83 5.98
CA THR A 30 -1.72 0.02 4.97
C THR A 30 -0.76 1.02 5.61
N ILE A 31 0.35 1.28 4.93
CA ILE A 31 1.47 2.10 5.42
C ILE A 31 1.82 3.11 4.32
N GLY A 32 1.74 4.40 4.65
CA GLY A 32 2.12 5.50 3.77
C GLY A 32 3.50 6.10 4.07
N ALA A 33 4.10 5.76 5.22
CA ALA A 33 5.45 6.18 5.58
C ALA A 33 6.40 5.02 5.34
N ILE A 34 7.25 5.17 4.32
CA ILE A 34 8.20 4.16 3.86
C ILE A 34 9.57 4.81 3.64
N PHE A 35 10.59 3.98 3.49
CA PHE A 35 11.89 4.39 2.99
C PHE A 35 11.86 4.25 1.47
N ASP A 36 11.50 5.33 0.76
CA ASP A 36 11.20 5.30 -0.67
C ASP A 36 12.35 4.74 -1.51
N ASP A 37 13.59 5.18 -1.27
CA ASP A 37 14.76 4.75 -2.04
C ASP A 37 15.05 3.25 -1.84
N GLU A 38 15.02 2.78 -0.59
CA GLU A 38 15.25 1.39 -0.23
C GLU A 38 14.16 0.47 -0.81
N LEU A 39 12.89 0.89 -0.73
CA LEU A 39 11.77 0.11 -1.27
C LEU A 39 11.80 0.08 -2.80
N ASN A 40 12.07 1.22 -3.44
CA ASN A 40 12.21 1.30 -4.90
C ASN A 40 13.35 0.39 -5.38
N ASN A 41 14.51 0.43 -4.73
CA ASN A 41 15.64 -0.44 -5.05
C ASN A 41 15.28 -1.92 -4.86
N LEU A 42 14.57 -2.27 -3.78
CA LEU A 42 14.11 -3.64 -3.53
C LEU A 42 13.17 -4.15 -4.63
N LEU A 43 12.29 -3.27 -5.14
CA LEU A 43 11.29 -3.60 -6.17
C LEU A 43 11.82 -3.42 -7.61
N GLY A 44 13.05 -2.92 -7.79
CA GLY A 44 13.64 -2.64 -9.10
C GLY A 44 13.04 -1.42 -9.80
N LEU A 45 12.47 -0.48 -9.05
CA LEU A 45 11.87 0.76 -9.54
C LEU A 45 12.91 1.87 -9.66
N ASP A 46 12.76 2.76 -10.65
CA ASP A 46 13.74 3.82 -10.94
C ASP A 46 13.55 5.10 -10.09
N GLY A 47 12.45 5.21 -9.35
CA GLY A 47 12.10 6.37 -8.51
C GLY A 47 11.78 7.64 -9.30
N LYS A 48 11.71 7.58 -10.64
CA LYS A 48 11.54 8.74 -11.54
C LYS A 48 10.31 8.58 -12.42
N ASN A 49 10.23 7.50 -13.18
CA ASN A 49 9.08 7.14 -14.00
C ASN A 49 8.11 6.26 -13.21
N GLU A 50 8.62 5.46 -12.28
CA GLU A 50 7.83 4.60 -11.40
C GLU A 50 8.40 4.62 -9.98
N THR A 51 7.52 4.76 -8.98
CA THR A 51 7.90 4.77 -7.56
C THR A 51 6.80 4.14 -6.73
N ALA A 52 7.20 3.42 -5.68
CA ALA A 52 6.27 2.99 -4.65
C ALA A 52 5.81 4.22 -3.86
N VAL A 53 4.51 4.29 -3.58
CA VAL A 53 3.88 5.42 -2.85
C VAL A 53 3.02 4.96 -1.67
N TYR A 54 2.74 3.66 -1.59
CA TYR A 54 1.83 3.07 -0.62
C TYR A 54 2.04 1.57 -0.52
N VAL A 55 2.02 1.02 0.69
CA VAL A 55 2.22 -0.41 0.95
C VAL A 55 1.08 -0.95 1.79
N GLY A 56 0.67 -2.18 1.53
CA GLY A 56 -0.29 -2.92 2.37
C GLY A 56 0.33 -4.23 2.85
N VAL A 57 0.19 -4.53 4.14
CA VAL A 57 0.60 -5.82 4.73
C VAL A 57 -0.65 -6.58 5.12
N VAL A 58 -0.81 -7.79 4.60
CA VAL A 58 -1.92 -8.71 4.90
C VAL A 58 -1.39 -9.90 5.70
N GLY A 59 -2.16 -10.39 6.66
CA GLY A 59 -1.82 -11.57 7.45
C GLY A 59 -3.04 -12.25 8.04
N GLN A 60 -2.85 -13.36 8.75
CA GLN A 60 -3.94 -13.99 9.49
C GLN A 60 -4.47 -13.04 10.55
N LYS A 61 -5.79 -12.98 10.68
CA LYS A 61 -6.44 -12.20 11.74
C LYS A 61 -6.15 -12.89 13.07
N PHE A 62 -5.61 -12.14 14.03
CA PHE A 62 -5.30 -12.67 15.34
C PHE A 62 -6.60 -12.77 16.15
N GLU A 63 -7.10 -13.99 16.33
CA GLU A 63 -8.20 -14.29 17.26
C GLU A 63 -7.61 -14.47 18.67
N ARG A 64 -8.24 -13.82 19.65
CA ARG A 64 -7.91 -13.95 21.07
C ARG A 64 -8.69 -15.08 21.71
#